data_AF-A0A353N4N0-F1
#
_entry.id   AF-A0A353N4N0-F1
#
_cell.length_a   1.000
_cell.length_b   1.000
_cell.length_c   1.000
_cell.angle_alpha   90.00
_cell.angle_beta   90.00
_cell.angle_gamma   90.00
#
_symmetry.space_group_name_H-M   'P 1'
#
loop_
_entity.id
_entity.type
_entity.pdbx_description
1 polymer ?
#
loop_
_entity_poly.entity_id
_entity_poly.type
_entity_poly.pdbx_seq_one_letter_code
_entity_poly.pdbx_strand_id
1 'polypeptide(L)' 'STGFGKAGATSDDVSLMRKIVGSGMGVKASGGIRDYITAEAMIKAGANRLGTSSGLKIVQEKPPA' A
#
# COMPACT_ATOMS: atom_id res chain seq x y z
N SER A 1 0.86 5.56 -7.16
CA SER A 1 0.00 6.61 -7.78
C SER A 1 0.25 7.97 -7.16
N THR A 2 -0.09 9.08 -7.85
CA THR A 2 0.12 10.45 -7.34
C THR A 2 -0.93 10.89 -6.32
N GLY A 3 -2.13 10.30 -6.35
CA GLY A 3 -3.26 10.71 -5.51
C GLY A 3 -4.15 11.80 -6.13
N PHE A 4 -3.79 12.33 -7.30
CA PHE A 4 -4.57 13.35 -8.04
C PHE A 4 -5.27 12.80 -9.28
N GLY A 5 -4.97 11.56 -9.67
CA GLY A 5 -5.64 10.86 -10.77
C GLY A 5 -6.95 10.20 -10.35
N LYS A 6 -7.61 9.52 -11.31
CA LYS A 6 -8.91 8.85 -11.08
C LYS A 6 -8.84 7.62 -10.16
N ALA A 7 -7.66 7.01 -10.00
CA ALA A 7 -7.49 5.77 -9.25
C ALA A 7 -6.22 5.76 -8.39
N GLY A 8 -6.28 4.98 -7.30
CA GLY A 8 -5.20 4.72 -6.35
C GLY A 8 -4.32 3.54 -6.75
N ALA A 9 -3.65 2.93 -5.77
CA ALA A 9 -2.95 1.66 -5.96
C ALA A 9 -3.91 0.48 -5.69
N THR A 10 -3.86 -0.56 -6.52
CA THR A 10 -4.51 -1.84 -6.22
C THR A 10 -3.48 -2.89 -5.77
N SER A 11 -3.92 -3.96 -5.12
CA SER A 11 -3.05 -5.08 -4.72
C SER A 11 -2.41 -5.75 -5.93
N ASP A 12 -3.13 -5.84 -7.06
CA ASP A 12 -2.66 -6.48 -8.27
C ASP A 12 -1.54 -5.67 -8.93
N ASP A 13 -1.67 -4.34 -8.95
CA ASP A 13 -0.60 -3.44 -9.41
C ASP A 13 0.65 -3.61 -8.55
N VAL A 14 0.49 -3.67 -7.22
CA VAL A 14 1.60 -3.83 -6.28
C VAL A 14 2.29 -5.17 -6.46
N SER A 15 1.52 -6.26 -6.58
CA SER A 15 2.03 -7.61 -6.80
C SER A 15 2.77 -7.72 -8.14
N LEU A 16 2.21 -7.13 -9.20
CA LEU A 16 2.86 -7.05 -10.50
C LEU A 16 4.18 -6.29 -10.42
N MET A 17 4.20 -5.10 -9.81
CA MET A 17 5.44 -4.33 -9.62
C MET A 17 6.47 -5.12 -8.82
N ARG A 18 6.07 -5.75 -7.71
CA ARG A 18 6.95 -6.61 -6.89
C ARG A 18 7.55 -7.73 -7.74
N LYS A 19 6.74 -8.43 -8.54
CA LYS A 19 7.21 -9.52 -9.40
C LYS A 19 8.28 -9.05 -10.39
N ILE A 20 8.13 -7.86 -10.96
CA ILE A 20 9.07 -7.32 -11.95
C ILE A 20 10.38 -6.86 -11.30
N VAL A 21 10.31 -6.15 -10.16
CA VAL A 21 11.52 -5.56 -9.55
C VAL A 21 12.28 -6.52 -8.64
N GLY A 22 11.73 -7.70 -8.34
CA GLY A 22 12.33 -8.68 -7.43
C GLY A 22 12.52 -8.10 -6.03
N SER A 23 13.52 -8.58 -5.28
CA SER A 23 13.83 -8.08 -3.92
C SER A 23 14.81 -6.91 -3.91
N GLY A 24 15.47 -6.60 -5.03
CA GLY A 24 16.52 -5.58 -5.11
C GLY A 24 16.02 -4.12 -5.12
N MET A 25 14.70 -3.91 -5.27
CA MET A 25 14.10 -2.58 -5.26
C MET A 25 12.79 -2.56 -4.46
N GLY A 26 12.54 -1.41 -3.82
CA GLY A 26 11.35 -1.20 -3.03
C GLY A 26 10.13 -0.84 -3.87
N VAL A 27 8.94 -1.29 -3.44
CA VAL A 27 7.65 -0.91 -4.02
C VAL A 27 6.89 -0.02 -3.03
N LYS A 28 6.42 1.15 -3.48
CA LYS A 28 5.56 2.05 -2.70
C LYS A 28 4.13 2.02 -3.24
N ALA A 29 3.18 1.56 -2.43
CA ALA A 29 1.76 1.69 -2.71
C ALA A 29 1.25 3.05 -2.22
N SER A 30 0.54 3.81 -3.05
CA SER A 30 0.03 5.13 -2.67
C SER A 30 -1.23 5.51 -3.42
N GLY A 31 -2.12 6.24 -2.74
CA GLY A 31 -3.43 6.66 -3.23
C GLY A 31 -4.52 5.64 -2.86
N GLY A 32 -5.56 6.10 -2.17
CA GLY A 32 -6.73 5.27 -1.79
C GLY A 32 -6.58 4.43 -0.52
N ILE A 33 -5.41 4.40 0.13
CA ILE A 33 -5.14 3.58 1.32
C ILE A 33 -5.63 4.34 2.58
N ARG A 34 -6.83 4.04 3.09
CA ARG A 34 -7.49 4.83 4.15
C ARG A 34 -7.79 4.09 5.45
N ASP A 35 -7.62 2.78 5.45
CA ASP A 35 -7.94 1.88 6.57
C ASP A 35 -6.89 0.79 6.71
N TYR A 36 -6.88 0.12 7.86
CA TYR A 36 -5.92 -0.92 8.19
C TYR A 36 -5.98 -2.11 7.22
N ILE A 37 -7.18 -2.55 6.83
CA ILE A 37 -7.37 -3.72 5.95
C ILE A 37 -6.71 -3.47 4.59
N THR A 38 -6.95 -2.31 4.00
CA THR A 38 -6.35 -1.91 2.72
C THR A 38 -4.84 -1.76 2.85
N ALA A 39 -4.36 -1.16 3.95
CA ALA A 39 -2.93 -1.03 4.21
C ALA A 39 -2.23 -2.40 4.31
N GLU A 40 -2.83 -3.34 5.04
CA GLU A 40 -2.33 -4.70 5.19
C GLU A 40 -2.32 -5.46 3.85
N ALA A 41 -3.37 -5.33 3.05
CA ALA A 41 -3.45 -5.92 1.72
C ALA A 41 -2.29 -5.46 0.81
N MET A 42 -1.93 -4.17 0.84
CA MET A 42 -0.80 -3.65 0.05
C MET A 42 0.54 -4.21 0.53
N ILE A 43 0.72 -4.38 1.84
CA ILE A 43 1.93 -4.98 2.41
C ILE A 43 2.03 -6.45 1.99
N LYS A 44 0.93 -7.21 2.11
CA LYS A 44 0.85 -8.62 1.69
C LYS A 44 1.10 -8.78 0.18
N ALA A 45 0.65 -7.83 -0.64
CA ALA A 45 0.94 -7.78 -2.06
C ALA A 45 2.41 -7.47 -2.40
N GLY A 46 3.21 -7.05 -1.41
CA GLY A 46 4.65 -6.86 -1.55
C GLY A 46 5.11 -5.40 -1.50
N ALA A 47 4.28 -4.45 -1.08
CA ALA A 47 4.74 -3.07 -0.84
C ALA A 47 5.68 -2.99 0.37
N ASN A 48 6.79 -2.26 0.23
CA ASN A 48 7.68 -1.93 1.36
C ASN A 48 7.27 -0.64 2.07
N ARG A 49 6.53 0.23 1.37
CA ARG A 49 6.13 1.54 1.87
C ARG A 49 4.71 1.86 1.45
N LEU A 50 3.97 2.50 2.36
CA LEU A 50 2.64 3.05 2.07
C LEU A 50 2.71 4.58 2.02
N GLY A 51 2.06 5.16 1.01
CA GLY A 51 1.82 6.61 0.91
C GLY A 51 0.35 6.92 1.18
N THR A 52 0.07 7.47 2.35
CA THR A 52 -1.29 7.77 2.84
C THR A 52 -1.30 9.00 3.74
N SER A 53 -2.40 9.75 3.74
CA SER A 53 -2.70 10.81 4.72
C SER A 53 -3.50 10.29 5.92
N SER A 54 -3.97 9.04 5.88
CA SER A 54 -4.80 8.41 6.92
C SER A 54 -3.97 7.58 7.92
N GLY A 55 -2.68 7.90 8.09
CA GLY A 55 -1.73 7.11 8.89
C GLY A 55 -2.17 6.88 10.34
N LEU A 56 -2.67 7.93 11.02
CA LEU A 56 -3.15 7.83 12.41
C LEU A 56 -4.29 6.81 12.54
N LYS A 57 -5.28 6.91 11.65
CA LYS A 57 -6.43 6.00 11.64
C LYS A 57 -5.99 4.55 11.42
N ILE A 58 -5.12 4.32 10.44
CA ILE A 58 -4.58 2.99 10.12
C ILE A 58 -3.86 2.37 11.34
N VAL A 59 -3.08 3.17 12.06
CA VAL A 59 -2.36 2.69 13.25
C VAL A 59 -3.32 2.38 14.40
N GLN A 60 -4.36 3.19 14.60
CA GLN A 60 -5.37 2.96 15.64
C GLN A 60 -6.25 1.72 15.37
N GLU A 61 -6.54 1.43 14.10
CA GLU A 61 -7.32 0.26 13.68
C GLU A 61 -6.52 -1.05 13.72
N LYS A 62 -5.19 -0.97 13.85
CA LYS A 62 -4.33 -2.16 13.89
C LYS A 62 -4.73 -3.05 15.08
N PRO A 63 -5.02 -4.34 14.87
CA PRO A 63 -5.26 -5.28 15.96
C PRO A 63 -4.07 -5.36 16.92
N PRO A 64 -4.29 -5.60 18.22
CA PRO A 64 -3.22 -5.87 19.16
C PRO A 64 -2.36 -7.06 18.68
N ALA A 65 -1.06 -6.98 18.97
CA ALA A 65 -0.07 -7.98 18.58
C ALA A 65 -0.20 -9.28 19.40
#